data_AF-A0A2M7QNL6-F1
#
_entry.id   AF-A0A2M7QNL6-F1
#
_cell.length_a   1.000
_cell.length_b   1.000
_cell.length_c   1.000
_cell.angle_alpha   90.00
_cell.angle_beta   90.00
_cell.angle_gamma   90.00
#
_symmetry.space_group_name_H-M   'P 1'
#
loop_
_entity.id
_entity.type
_entity.pdbx_description
1 polymer ?
#
loop_
_entity_poly.entity_id
_entity_poly.type
_entity_poly.pdbx_seq_one_letter_code
_entity_poly.pdbx_strand_id
1 'polypeptide(L)'
;MDKKKFEEPFKRYEENPILTSKDWPYKAASVFNPGAIKFNDEILLLVRVEDGQGYSHLTIAKSKNGKTNWQIDPTPTLTAEPNFGEDVFGLEDPRIVWLEERQEYIITCVSFFKGVAGEPPGISLIATKDFSNFERLGRQLIPPNKDASLFPKTIKGYYALINRPIVEGRADIWVSFSKDLNFWGKDRPLILARHRTWDSDKIGLGPSPIETPEGWLIIYHGTRNTASGSLYRVGLALLDLESLEVIRRGRDWVFGPKESYERVGDVD
;
A
#
# COMPACT_ATOMS: atom_id res chain seq x y z
N MET A 1 -10.87 39.20 9.58
CA MET A 1 -10.94 37.74 9.36
C MET A 1 -9.52 37.23 9.32
N ASP A 2 -9.03 36.65 10.41
CA ASP A 2 -7.75 35.94 10.38
C ASP A 2 -7.86 34.80 9.38
N LYS A 3 -7.14 34.93 8.26
CA LYS A 3 -6.85 33.79 7.40
C LYS A 3 -6.00 32.84 8.25
N LYS A 4 -6.64 31.89 8.94
CA LYS A 4 -5.94 30.72 9.48
C LYS A 4 -5.14 30.15 8.30
N LYS A 5 -3.83 30.36 8.33
CA LYS A 5 -2.91 29.77 7.36
C LYS A 5 -3.18 28.27 7.41
N PHE A 6 -3.47 27.68 6.27
CA PHE A 6 -3.55 26.23 6.17
C PHE A 6 -2.13 25.72 6.44
N GLU A 7 -1.88 25.19 7.63
CA GLU A 7 -0.60 24.56 7.96
C GLU A 7 -0.60 23.19 7.29
N GLU A 8 0.31 22.99 6.34
CA GLU A 8 0.52 21.69 5.71
C GLU A 8 1.07 20.72 6.78
N PRO A 9 0.38 19.61 7.10
CA PRO A 9 0.81 18.71 8.17
C PRO A 9 2.07 17.90 7.79
N PHE A 10 2.46 17.92 6.52
CA PHE A 10 3.62 17.22 5.99
C PHE A 10 4.57 18.18 5.30
N LYS A 11 5.87 18.09 5.62
CA LYS A 11 6.95 18.75 4.89
C LYS A 11 7.66 17.70 4.04
N ARG A 12 7.88 17.99 2.76
CA ARG A 12 8.74 17.18 1.88
C ARG A 12 10.16 17.16 2.40
N TYR A 13 10.84 16.03 2.25
CA TYR A 13 12.26 15.96 2.53
C TYR A 13 13.04 16.74 1.47
N GLU A 14 14.03 17.52 1.89
CA GLU A 14 14.72 18.49 1.04
C GLU A 14 15.61 17.82 -0.02
N GLU A 15 16.06 16.59 0.24
CA GLU A 15 16.86 15.78 -0.70
C GLU A 15 16.02 14.74 -1.44
N ASN A 16 14.70 14.91 -1.51
CA ASN A 16 13.87 14.03 -2.34
C ASN A 16 14.31 14.10 -3.83
N PRO A 17 14.21 12.99 -4.58
CA PRO A 17 13.78 11.65 -4.14
C PRO A 17 14.87 10.89 -3.37
N ILE A 18 14.48 10.11 -2.34
CA ILE A 18 15.41 9.32 -1.50
C ILE A 18 16.01 8.09 -2.22
N LEU A 19 15.35 7.65 -3.30
CA LEU A 19 15.72 6.51 -4.14
C LEU A 19 15.24 6.80 -5.57
N THR A 20 16.01 6.37 -6.56
CA THR A 20 15.72 6.45 -7.99
C THR A 20 16.09 5.13 -8.66
N SER A 21 15.59 4.88 -9.87
CA SER A 21 15.92 3.64 -10.60
C SER A 21 17.41 3.50 -10.93
N LYS A 22 18.19 4.59 -10.86
CA LYS A 22 19.65 4.58 -11.06
C LYS A 22 20.42 4.01 -9.88
N ASP A 23 19.81 3.94 -8.70
CA ASP A 23 20.46 3.42 -7.50
C ASP A 23 20.50 1.88 -7.49
N TRP A 24 19.70 1.24 -8.34
CA TRP A 24 19.62 -0.21 -8.41
C TRP A 24 20.86 -0.83 -9.06
N PRO A 25 21.41 -1.93 -8.49
CA PRO A 25 22.59 -2.60 -9.03
C PRO A 25 22.30 -3.42 -10.30
N TYR A 26 21.05 -3.44 -10.75
CA TYR A 26 20.59 -4.07 -11.98
C TYR A 26 19.60 -3.15 -12.70
N LYS A 27 19.21 -3.51 -13.93
CA LYS A 27 18.34 -2.69 -14.76
C LYS A 27 16.95 -2.53 -14.13
N ALA A 28 16.62 -1.31 -13.74
CA ALA A 28 15.29 -0.88 -13.31
C ALA A 28 14.82 0.26 -14.23
N ALA A 29 13.56 0.21 -14.68
CA ALA A 29 12.94 1.33 -15.40
C ALA A 29 12.47 2.39 -14.39
N SER A 30 11.66 1.97 -13.42
CA SER A 30 11.10 2.82 -12.37
C SER A 30 11.06 2.09 -11.03
N VAL A 31 11.12 2.86 -9.94
CA VAL A 31 11.07 2.36 -8.56
C VAL A 31 10.16 3.24 -7.72
N PHE A 32 9.17 2.64 -7.08
CA PHE A 32 8.12 3.36 -6.35
C PHE A 32 7.34 2.41 -5.42
N ASN A 33 6.27 2.92 -4.79
CA ASN A 33 5.37 2.18 -3.88
C ASN A 33 6.07 1.29 -2.83
N PRO A 34 7.01 1.82 -2.02
CA PRO A 34 7.69 1.01 -1.03
C PRO A 34 6.79 0.67 0.16
N GLY A 35 6.74 -0.61 0.52
CA GLY A 35 6.30 -1.05 1.84
C GLY A 35 7.41 -0.77 2.84
N ALA A 36 7.11 -0.09 3.95
CA ALA A 36 8.13 0.36 4.91
C ALA A 36 7.90 -0.23 6.29
N ILE A 37 8.95 -0.69 6.95
CA ILE A 37 8.90 -1.19 8.32
C ILE A 37 10.25 -0.92 9.02
N LYS A 38 10.23 -0.76 10.35
CA LYS A 38 11.45 -0.87 11.14
C LYS A 38 11.78 -2.35 11.30
N PHE A 39 13.00 -2.74 10.96
CA PHE A 39 13.50 -4.11 11.12
C PHE A 39 14.87 -4.05 11.79
N ASN A 40 15.00 -4.65 12.98
CA ASN A 40 16.13 -4.44 13.87
C ASN A 40 16.37 -2.94 14.14
N ASP A 41 17.60 -2.45 13.95
CA ASP A 41 17.98 -1.04 14.13
C ASP A 41 17.96 -0.24 12.82
N GLU A 42 17.30 -0.75 11.78
CA GLU A 42 17.24 -0.15 10.45
C GLU A 42 15.80 0.06 9.97
N ILE A 43 15.66 0.94 8.98
CA ILE A 43 14.45 1.06 8.16
C ILE A 43 14.63 0.16 6.95
N LEU A 44 13.68 -0.75 6.77
CA LEU A 44 13.57 -1.61 5.61
C LEU A 44 12.45 -1.09 4.71
N LEU A 45 12.78 -0.88 3.45
CA LEU A 45 11.80 -0.71 2.37
C LEU A 45 11.77 -1.97 1.53
N LEU A 46 10.58 -2.46 1.22
CA LEU A 46 10.33 -3.42 0.16
C LEU A 46 9.77 -2.63 -1.02
N VAL A 47 10.60 -2.34 -2.00
CA VAL A 47 10.32 -1.38 -3.07
C VAL A 47 9.81 -2.12 -4.30
N ARG A 48 8.72 -1.64 -4.92
CA ARG A 48 8.33 -2.10 -6.26
C ARG A 48 9.32 -1.56 -7.28
N VAL A 49 9.81 -2.46 -8.10
CA VAL A 49 10.71 -2.18 -9.21
C VAL A 49 10.02 -2.68 -10.47
N GLU A 50 9.84 -1.80 -11.44
CA GLU A 50 9.37 -2.17 -12.77
C GLU A 50 10.58 -2.30 -13.71
N ASP A 51 10.62 -3.40 -14.46
CA ASP A 51 11.67 -3.63 -15.45
C ASP A 51 11.40 -2.90 -16.77
N GLY A 52 12.35 -2.94 -17.70
CA GLY A 52 12.19 -2.27 -19.01
C GLY A 52 11.14 -2.90 -19.94
N GLN A 53 10.47 -3.96 -19.51
CA GLN A 53 9.39 -4.64 -20.24
C GLN A 53 8.03 -4.43 -19.56
N GLY A 54 7.97 -3.72 -18.43
CA GLY A 54 6.74 -3.45 -17.67
C GLY A 54 6.36 -4.53 -16.66
N TYR A 55 7.27 -5.43 -16.29
CA TYR A 55 7.02 -6.42 -15.23
C TYR A 55 7.56 -5.93 -13.89
N SER A 56 6.79 -6.16 -12.83
CA SER A 56 7.11 -5.70 -11.48
C SER A 56 7.68 -6.83 -10.60
N HIS A 57 8.67 -6.49 -9.78
CA HIS A 57 9.13 -7.33 -8.67
C HIS A 57 9.43 -6.46 -7.45
N LEU A 58 9.66 -7.09 -6.30
CA LEU A 58 9.95 -6.38 -5.06
C LEU A 58 11.40 -6.57 -4.64
N THR A 59 12.04 -5.49 -4.22
CA THR A 59 13.45 -5.51 -3.78
C THR A 59 13.62 -4.77 -2.47
N ILE A 60 14.38 -5.38 -1.56
CA ILE A 60 14.70 -4.77 -0.29
C ILE A 60 15.74 -3.65 -0.48
N ALA A 61 15.50 -2.54 0.20
CA ALA A 61 16.46 -1.48 0.45
C ALA A 61 16.49 -1.18 1.96
N LYS A 62 17.67 -1.17 2.58
CA LYS A 62 17.86 -0.92 4.02
C LYS A 62 18.64 0.36 4.27
N SER A 63 18.24 1.12 5.28
CA SER A 63 18.97 2.31 5.73
C SER A 63 18.80 2.49 7.23
N LYS A 64 19.89 2.83 7.93
CA LYS A 64 19.85 3.15 9.38
C LYS A 64 18.94 4.32 9.73
N ASN A 65 18.84 5.33 8.85
CA ASN A 65 18.07 6.55 9.11
C ASN A 65 16.78 6.66 8.26
N GLY A 66 16.57 5.73 7.33
CA GLY A 66 15.42 5.73 6.41
C GLY A 66 15.39 6.89 5.42
N LYS A 67 16.53 7.55 5.18
CA LYS A 67 16.63 8.73 4.30
C LYS A 67 17.78 8.64 3.30
N THR A 68 18.95 8.18 3.75
CA THR A 68 20.20 8.18 2.98
C THR A 68 20.97 6.87 3.16
N ASN A 69 22.03 6.66 2.37
CA ASN A 69 22.92 5.49 2.45
C ASN A 69 22.17 4.15 2.37
N TRP A 70 21.26 4.03 1.41
CA TRP A 70 20.49 2.82 1.16
C TRP A 70 21.38 1.68 0.67
N GLN A 71 21.26 0.51 1.30
CA GLN A 71 21.81 -0.75 0.84
C GLN A 71 20.70 -1.52 0.14
N ILE A 72 20.82 -1.69 -1.18
CA ILE A 72 19.81 -2.34 -2.03
C ILE A 72 20.28 -3.76 -2.33
N ASP A 73 19.37 -4.72 -2.23
CA ASP A 73 19.68 -6.11 -2.59
C ASP A 73 20.19 -6.23 -4.04
N PRO A 74 21.20 -7.07 -4.31
CA PRO A 74 21.82 -7.17 -5.63
C PRO A 74 20.91 -7.80 -6.69
N THR A 75 19.82 -8.43 -6.28
CA THR A 75 18.83 -9.11 -7.12
C THR A 75 17.43 -8.89 -6.56
N PRO A 76 16.36 -9.12 -7.35
CA PRO A 76 14.99 -9.11 -6.84
C PRO A 76 14.84 -9.98 -5.58
N THR A 77 14.22 -9.44 -4.52
CA THR A 77 13.97 -10.17 -3.27
C THR A 77 12.75 -11.09 -3.41
N LEU A 78 11.68 -10.59 -4.04
CA LEU A 78 10.44 -11.34 -4.29
C LEU A 78 9.98 -11.11 -5.73
N THR A 79 9.73 -12.20 -6.44
CA THR A 79 9.11 -12.24 -7.77
C THR A 79 7.77 -12.96 -7.71
N ALA A 80 6.91 -12.86 -8.71
CA ALA A 80 5.68 -13.65 -8.74
C ALA A 80 5.98 -15.15 -8.79
N GLU A 81 5.16 -15.96 -8.11
CA GLU A 81 5.22 -17.42 -8.19
C GLU A 81 3.93 -18.03 -8.78
N PRO A 82 4.00 -18.60 -10.01
CA PRO A 82 2.83 -19.19 -10.68
C PRO A 82 2.14 -20.31 -9.90
N ASN A 83 2.88 -21.07 -9.10
CA ASN A 83 2.32 -22.14 -8.25
C ASN A 83 1.37 -21.61 -7.17
N PHE A 84 1.48 -20.33 -6.80
CA PHE A 84 0.57 -19.63 -5.89
C PHE A 84 -0.49 -18.80 -6.63
N GLY A 85 -0.56 -18.93 -7.95
CA GLY A 85 -1.48 -18.20 -8.82
C GLY A 85 -1.05 -16.77 -9.11
N GLU A 86 0.22 -16.43 -8.91
CA GLU A 86 0.76 -15.11 -9.20
C GLU A 86 1.48 -15.15 -10.55
N ASP A 87 1.15 -14.23 -11.45
CA ASP A 87 1.60 -14.34 -12.83
C ASP A 87 1.63 -12.95 -13.50
N VAL A 88 1.72 -12.97 -14.83
CA VAL A 88 1.60 -11.94 -15.87
C VAL A 88 2.25 -10.58 -15.65
N PHE A 89 2.04 -9.86 -14.55
CA PHE A 89 2.66 -8.54 -14.34
C PHE A 89 3.55 -8.49 -13.09
N GLY A 90 3.65 -9.60 -12.35
CA GLY A 90 4.57 -9.73 -11.23
C GLY A 90 3.96 -9.35 -9.88
N LEU A 91 4.77 -8.73 -9.01
CA LEU A 91 4.37 -8.32 -7.65
C LEU A 91 4.50 -6.82 -7.46
N GLU A 92 3.46 -6.21 -6.90
CA GLU A 92 3.33 -4.76 -6.77
C GLU A 92 2.83 -4.34 -5.39
N ASP A 93 2.92 -3.05 -5.10
CA ASP A 93 2.18 -2.42 -4.00
C ASP A 93 2.32 -3.08 -2.60
N PRO A 94 3.55 -3.42 -2.17
CA PRO A 94 3.76 -4.05 -0.87
C PRO A 94 3.34 -3.14 0.28
N ARG A 95 2.66 -3.71 1.28
CA ARG A 95 2.59 -3.17 2.64
C ARG A 95 3.04 -4.25 3.63
N ILE A 96 3.61 -3.83 4.74
CA ILE A 96 4.24 -4.73 5.71
C ILE A 96 3.67 -4.42 7.09
N VAL A 97 3.21 -5.45 7.79
CA VAL A 97 2.86 -5.34 9.21
C VAL A 97 3.60 -6.39 10.02
N TRP A 98 3.96 -6.04 11.26
CA TRP A 98 4.36 -7.01 12.26
C TRP A 98 3.12 -7.50 12.99
N LEU A 99 2.92 -8.82 13.05
CA LEU A 99 1.84 -9.43 13.82
C LEU A 99 2.42 -10.05 15.10
N GLU A 100 2.29 -9.33 16.21
CA GLU A 100 2.83 -9.74 17.53
C GLU A 100 2.36 -11.14 17.94
N GLU A 101 1.07 -11.46 17.75
CA GLU A 101 0.51 -12.78 18.13
C GLU A 101 1.15 -13.95 17.36
N ARG A 102 1.68 -13.70 16.16
CA ARG A 102 2.31 -14.72 15.29
C ARG A 102 3.84 -14.67 15.32
N GLN A 103 4.41 -13.60 15.88
CA GLN A 103 5.85 -13.34 15.87
C GLN A 103 6.45 -13.40 14.45
N GLU A 104 5.75 -12.80 13.49
CA GLU A 104 6.20 -12.69 12.10
C GLU A 104 5.66 -11.44 11.42
N TYR A 105 6.33 -11.03 10.35
CA TYR A 105 5.88 -9.99 9.44
C TYR A 105 4.96 -10.61 8.39
N ILE A 106 3.86 -9.92 8.08
CA ILE A 106 3.01 -10.23 6.94
C ILE A 106 3.12 -9.11 5.92
N ILE A 107 3.43 -9.50 4.70
CA ILE A 107 3.48 -8.66 3.52
C ILE A 107 2.19 -8.89 2.74
N THR A 108 1.45 -7.82 2.50
CA THR A 108 0.39 -7.77 1.49
C THR A 108 0.97 -7.18 0.21
N CYS A 109 0.75 -7.81 -0.93
CA CYS A 109 1.15 -7.27 -2.23
C CYS A 109 0.07 -7.53 -3.28
N VAL A 110 0.11 -6.75 -4.36
CA VAL A 110 -0.73 -6.98 -5.54
C VAL A 110 -0.06 -8.03 -6.42
N SER A 111 -0.87 -8.97 -6.91
CA SER A 111 -0.50 -9.99 -7.90
C SER A 111 -1.62 -10.16 -8.92
N PHE A 112 -1.36 -10.76 -10.08
CA PHE A 112 -2.30 -10.77 -11.20
C PHE A 112 -2.77 -12.16 -11.62
N PHE A 113 -4.05 -12.25 -12.00
CA PHE A 113 -4.70 -13.51 -12.38
C PHE A 113 -4.53 -13.82 -13.86
N LYS A 114 -3.71 -14.82 -14.20
CA LYS A 114 -3.64 -15.33 -15.57
C LYS A 114 -4.90 -16.06 -15.99
N GLY A 115 -5.31 -15.88 -17.25
CA GLY A 115 -6.41 -16.62 -17.86
C GLY A 115 -7.81 -16.17 -17.43
N VAL A 116 -7.89 -15.12 -16.61
CA VAL A 116 -9.15 -14.40 -16.31
C VAL A 116 -9.20 -13.15 -17.20
N ALA A 117 -10.40 -12.81 -17.68
CA ALA A 117 -10.57 -11.66 -18.58
C ALA A 117 -10.00 -10.37 -17.96
N GLY A 118 -9.09 -9.72 -18.70
CA GLY A 118 -8.43 -8.50 -18.24
C GLY A 118 -7.36 -8.70 -17.16
N GLU A 119 -7.00 -9.95 -16.86
CA GLU A 119 -5.91 -10.34 -15.95
C GLU A 119 -5.90 -9.52 -14.66
N PRO A 120 -7.02 -9.53 -13.91
CA PRO A 120 -7.28 -8.54 -12.88
C PRO A 120 -6.29 -8.64 -11.71
N PRO A 121 -6.03 -7.51 -11.01
CA PRO A 121 -5.24 -7.51 -9.80
C PRO A 121 -5.97 -8.24 -8.67
N GLY A 122 -5.22 -8.90 -7.81
CA GLY A 122 -5.67 -9.38 -6.52
C GLY A 122 -4.59 -9.25 -5.48
N ILE A 123 -4.83 -9.83 -4.30
CA ILE A 123 -4.02 -9.61 -3.12
C ILE A 123 -3.32 -10.92 -2.77
N SER A 124 -2.00 -10.91 -2.68
CA SER A 124 -1.20 -12.01 -2.13
C SER A 124 -0.77 -11.68 -0.70
N LEU A 125 -0.68 -12.73 0.14
CA LEU A 125 -0.06 -12.67 1.47
C LEU A 125 1.22 -13.49 1.50
N ILE A 126 2.27 -12.89 2.07
CA ILE A 126 3.59 -13.51 2.23
C ILE A 126 4.05 -13.27 3.67
N ALA A 127 4.39 -14.32 4.40
CA ALA A 127 4.93 -14.27 5.75
C ALA A 127 6.46 -14.34 5.74
N THR A 128 7.10 -13.66 6.69
CA THR A 128 8.54 -13.76 6.93
C THR A 128 8.88 -13.39 8.37
N LYS A 129 9.96 -13.93 8.91
CA LYS A 129 10.49 -13.54 10.23
C LYS A 129 11.77 -12.71 10.14
N ASP A 130 12.47 -12.80 9.01
CA ASP A 130 13.85 -12.35 8.86
C ASP A 130 14.12 -11.59 7.55
N PHE A 131 13.12 -11.44 6.68
CA PHE A 131 13.25 -10.88 5.33
C PHE A 131 14.30 -11.58 4.46
N SER A 132 14.55 -12.86 4.73
CA SER A 132 15.44 -13.74 3.95
C SER A 132 14.73 -15.03 3.55
N ASN A 133 13.83 -15.52 4.40
CA ASN A 133 12.96 -16.67 4.14
C ASN A 133 11.51 -16.19 4.06
N PHE A 134 10.81 -16.58 3.01
CA PHE A 134 9.44 -16.14 2.74
C PHE A 134 8.51 -17.34 2.56
N GLU A 135 7.37 -17.32 3.24
CA GLU A 135 6.30 -18.31 3.10
C GLU A 135 5.09 -17.65 2.47
N ARG A 136 4.62 -18.18 1.34
CA ARG A 136 3.42 -17.66 0.69
C ARG A 136 2.18 -18.27 1.32
N LEU A 137 1.34 -17.40 1.87
CA LEU A 137 0.03 -17.78 2.42
C LEU A 137 -1.05 -17.85 1.33
N GLY A 138 -0.69 -17.51 0.08
CA GLY A 138 -1.55 -17.57 -1.09
C GLY A 138 -2.32 -16.28 -1.35
N ARG A 139 -3.14 -16.31 -2.41
CA ARG A 139 -4.00 -15.19 -2.81
C ARG A 139 -5.26 -15.12 -1.98
N GLN A 140 -5.68 -13.90 -1.69
CA GLN A 140 -6.80 -13.58 -0.81
C GLN A 140 -7.86 -12.79 -1.55
N LEU A 141 -9.11 -12.99 -1.13
CA LEU A 141 -10.31 -12.32 -1.65
C LEU A 141 -10.51 -12.52 -3.16
N ILE A 142 -11.69 -12.15 -3.64
CA ILE A 142 -12.04 -12.26 -5.06
C ILE A 142 -11.49 -11.02 -5.81
N PRO A 143 -10.83 -11.17 -6.97
CA PRO A 143 -10.39 -10.05 -7.80
C PRO A 143 -11.58 -9.43 -8.59
N PRO A 144 -11.47 -8.18 -9.07
CA PRO A 144 -10.33 -7.26 -8.94
C PRO A 144 -10.24 -6.64 -7.54
N ASN A 145 -9.06 -6.66 -6.94
CA ASN A 145 -8.80 -6.09 -5.63
C ASN A 145 -7.34 -5.60 -5.49
N LYS A 146 -7.10 -4.47 -4.80
CA LYS A 146 -5.76 -3.92 -4.53
C LYS A 146 -5.73 -3.07 -3.25
N ASP A 147 -4.67 -2.30 -3.05
CA ASP A 147 -4.49 -1.34 -1.95
C ASP A 147 -4.69 -1.99 -0.56
N ALA A 148 -4.16 -3.20 -0.37
CA ALA A 148 -4.50 -4.03 0.77
C ALA A 148 -3.45 -3.99 1.87
N SER A 149 -3.86 -3.90 3.13
CA SER A 149 -2.99 -4.09 4.28
C SER A 149 -3.76 -4.59 5.49
N LEU A 150 -3.12 -5.45 6.28
CA LEU A 150 -3.66 -5.86 7.57
C LEU A 150 -3.58 -4.72 8.58
N PHE A 151 -4.43 -4.76 9.59
CA PHE A 151 -4.14 -4.07 10.84
C PHE A 151 -3.02 -4.82 11.59
N PRO A 152 -2.13 -4.12 12.32
CA PRO A 152 -1.00 -4.74 13.01
C PRO A 152 -1.39 -5.55 14.26
N LYS A 153 -2.69 -5.68 14.55
CA LYS A 153 -3.23 -6.52 15.63
C LYS A 153 -4.63 -7.01 15.28
N THR A 154 -5.10 -8.01 16.01
CA THR A 154 -6.47 -8.50 15.86
C THR A 154 -7.48 -7.49 16.40
N ILE A 155 -8.65 -7.41 15.75
CA ILE A 155 -9.78 -6.59 16.16
C ILE A 155 -10.91 -7.54 16.56
N LYS A 156 -11.25 -7.53 17.86
CA LYS A 156 -12.24 -8.46 18.45
C LYS A 156 -11.93 -9.93 18.12
N GLY A 157 -10.63 -10.27 18.14
CA GLY A 157 -10.10 -11.61 17.87
C GLY A 157 -10.13 -12.03 16.40
N TYR A 158 -10.26 -11.10 15.46
CA TYR A 158 -10.13 -11.35 14.02
C TYR A 158 -8.96 -10.57 13.44
N TYR A 159 -8.22 -11.17 12.52
CA TYR A 159 -7.41 -10.39 11.58
C TYR A 159 -8.35 -9.54 10.73
N ALA A 160 -8.03 -8.27 10.55
CA ALA A 160 -8.76 -7.37 9.69
C ALA A 160 -7.86 -6.93 8.55
N LEU A 161 -8.35 -7.05 7.32
CA LEU A 161 -7.68 -6.70 6.09
C LEU A 161 -8.42 -5.55 5.44
N ILE A 162 -7.80 -4.36 5.42
CA ILE A 162 -8.25 -3.29 4.54
C ILE A 162 -7.93 -3.71 3.10
N ASN A 163 -8.87 -3.51 2.20
CA ASN A 163 -8.73 -3.81 0.78
C ASN A 163 -9.62 -2.88 -0.07
N ARG A 164 -9.54 -3.00 -1.40
CA ARG A 164 -10.16 -2.07 -2.34
C ARG A 164 -10.72 -2.83 -3.57
N PRO A 165 -11.85 -3.52 -3.40
CA PRO A 165 -12.51 -4.22 -4.49
C PRO A 165 -13.15 -3.21 -5.46
N ILE A 166 -13.43 -3.65 -6.68
CA ILE A 166 -14.33 -2.92 -7.59
C ILE A 166 -15.72 -3.51 -7.48
N VAL A 167 -16.65 -2.78 -6.85
CA VAL A 167 -18.04 -3.20 -6.64
C VAL A 167 -18.96 -2.25 -7.40
N GLU A 168 -19.70 -2.77 -8.38
CA GLU A 168 -20.56 -1.96 -9.27
C GLU A 168 -19.82 -0.76 -9.91
N GLY A 169 -18.55 -0.97 -10.27
CA GLY A 169 -17.69 0.07 -10.86
C GLY A 169 -17.12 1.08 -9.86
N ARG A 170 -17.44 0.98 -8.56
CA ARG A 170 -16.88 1.82 -7.50
C ARG A 170 -15.64 1.19 -6.90
N ALA A 171 -14.65 2.04 -6.63
CA ALA A 171 -13.39 1.67 -6.00
C ALA A 171 -13.32 2.33 -4.61
N ASP A 172 -14.04 1.74 -3.66
CA ASP A 172 -14.12 2.19 -2.26
C ASP A 172 -13.14 1.40 -1.38
N ILE A 173 -12.83 1.90 -0.18
CA ILE A 173 -12.03 1.15 0.80
C ILE A 173 -12.98 0.27 1.62
N TRP A 174 -12.69 -1.02 1.67
CA TRP A 174 -13.43 -2.04 2.40
C TRP A 174 -12.57 -2.66 3.49
N VAL A 175 -13.21 -3.39 4.39
CA VAL A 175 -12.54 -4.26 5.36
C VAL A 175 -13.16 -5.65 5.33
N SER A 176 -12.29 -6.65 5.39
CA SER A 176 -12.63 -8.08 5.46
C SER A 176 -11.98 -8.69 6.70
N PHE A 177 -12.59 -9.71 7.28
CA PHE A 177 -12.13 -10.33 8.53
C PHE A 177 -11.85 -11.81 8.38
N SER A 178 -10.82 -12.29 9.07
CA SER A 178 -10.43 -13.70 9.10
C SER A 178 -10.01 -14.14 10.51
N LYS A 179 -10.17 -15.43 10.82
CA LYS A 179 -9.61 -16.05 12.04
C LYS A 179 -8.22 -16.66 11.83
N ASP A 180 -7.83 -16.90 10.58
CA ASP A 180 -6.68 -17.75 10.25
C ASP A 180 -5.83 -17.22 9.08
N LEU A 181 -6.15 -16.04 8.55
CA LEU A 181 -5.53 -15.41 7.36
C LEU A 181 -5.81 -16.16 6.04
N ASN A 182 -6.72 -17.12 6.02
CA ASN A 182 -7.06 -17.92 4.85
C ASN A 182 -8.52 -17.75 4.44
N PHE A 183 -9.45 -17.94 5.38
CA PHE A 183 -10.88 -17.77 5.12
C PHE A 183 -11.34 -16.38 5.57
N TRP A 184 -11.80 -15.60 4.61
CA TRP A 184 -12.24 -14.21 4.80
C TRP A 184 -13.76 -14.08 4.68
N GLY A 185 -14.31 -13.14 5.44
CA GLY A 185 -15.72 -12.76 5.33
C GLY A 185 -16.03 -11.55 6.20
N LYS A 186 -17.32 -11.36 6.50
CA LYS A 186 -17.82 -10.16 7.21
C LYS A 186 -17.41 -8.85 6.52
N ASP A 187 -17.34 -8.92 5.19
CA ASP A 187 -16.94 -7.80 4.35
C ASP A 187 -17.91 -6.64 4.51
N ARG A 188 -17.37 -5.44 4.68
CA ARG A 188 -18.18 -4.23 4.70
C ARG A 188 -17.39 -3.04 4.16
N PRO A 189 -18.07 -2.03 3.60
CA PRO A 189 -17.44 -0.75 3.32
C PRO A 189 -16.83 -0.16 4.59
N LEU A 190 -15.66 0.46 4.45
CA LEU A 190 -14.96 1.15 5.51
C LEU A 190 -14.95 2.66 5.27
N ILE A 191 -14.51 3.07 4.08
CA ILE A 191 -14.53 4.46 3.63
C ILE A 191 -15.03 4.46 2.19
N LEU A 192 -16.04 5.29 1.91
CA LEU A 192 -16.59 5.46 0.55
C LEU A 192 -15.95 6.66 -0.14
N ALA A 193 -15.65 6.54 -1.43
CA ALA A 193 -15.30 7.64 -2.32
C ALA A 193 -16.42 8.67 -2.31
N ARG A 194 -16.05 9.95 -2.23
CA ARG A 194 -17.01 11.04 -2.13
C ARG A 194 -17.53 11.42 -3.52
N HIS A 195 -18.48 12.34 -3.58
CA HIS A 195 -18.92 12.91 -4.85
C HIS A 195 -18.25 14.26 -5.11
N ARG A 196 -17.83 14.51 -6.35
CA ARG A 196 -17.40 15.82 -6.89
C ARG A 196 -16.19 16.51 -6.23
N THR A 197 -15.39 15.79 -5.46
CA THR A 197 -14.21 16.33 -4.75
C THR A 197 -12.91 15.65 -5.21
N TRP A 198 -11.81 15.87 -4.50
CA TRP A 198 -10.48 15.36 -4.85
C TRP A 198 -10.36 13.83 -4.73
N ASP A 199 -11.18 13.19 -3.90
CA ASP A 199 -11.26 11.75 -3.67
C ASP A 199 -12.59 11.16 -4.17
N SER A 200 -12.98 11.53 -5.39
CA SER A 200 -14.30 11.19 -5.95
C SER A 200 -14.35 10.11 -7.00
N ASP A 201 -13.22 9.78 -7.61
CA ASP A 201 -13.14 8.70 -8.60
C ASP A 201 -12.86 7.37 -7.90
N LYS A 202 -11.68 7.25 -7.29
CA LYS A 202 -11.26 6.07 -6.53
C LYS A 202 -10.56 6.49 -5.26
N ILE A 203 -10.64 5.65 -4.25
CA ILE A 203 -9.82 5.76 -3.03
C ILE A 203 -9.15 4.43 -2.74
N GLY A 204 -8.05 4.47 -2.01
CA GLY A 204 -7.29 3.29 -1.62
C GLY A 204 -6.36 3.57 -0.47
N LEU A 205 -6.05 2.54 0.32
CA LEU A 205 -5.11 2.65 1.43
C LEU A 205 -3.70 2.97 0.91
N GLY A 206 -3.01 3.88 1.58
CA GLY A 206 -1.57 4.08 1.39
C GLY A 206 -0.77 3.14 2.32
N PRO A 207 -0.09 3.68 3.35
CA PRO A 207 0.54 2.90 4.41
C PRO A 207 -0.44 2.02 5.20
N SER A 208 0.09 1.01 5.89
CA SER A 208 -0.65 0.23 6.88
C SER A 208 -1.29 1.11 7.96
N PRO A 209 -2.44 0.73 8.53
CA PRO A 209 -3.09 1.48 9.61
C PRO A 209 -2.16 1.73 10.80
N ILE A 210 -2.10 2.98 11.25
CA ILE A 210 -1.24 3.38 12.37
C ILE A 210 -2.10 3.47 13.63
N GLU A 211 -1.74 2.71 14.67
CA GLU A 211 -2.41 2.81 15.95
C GLU A 211 -2.04 4.11 16.66
N THR A 212 -3.04 4.82 17.18
CA THR A 212 -2.87 5.99 18.04
C THR A 212 -3.82 5.90 19.24
N PRO A 213 -3.59 6.67 20.31
CA PRO A 213 -4.54 6.75 21.43
C PRO A 213 -5.94 7.24 21.03
N GLU A 214 -6.08 7.93 19.89
CA GLU A 214 -7.36 8.47 19.41
C GLU A 214 -8.08 7.53 18.43
N GLY A 215 -7.43 6.47 17.96
CA GLY A 215 -7.95 5.63 16.88
C GLY A 215 -6.87 5.14 15.92
N TRP A 216 -7.31 4.39 14.91
CA TRP A 216 -6.48 4.03 13.76
C TRP A 216 -6.38 5.21 12.80
N LEU A 217 -5.19 5.78 12.67
CA LEU A 217 -4.90 6.76 11.64
C LEU A 217 -4.74 6.04 10.29
N ILE A 218 -5.63 6.38 9.37
CA ILE A 218 -5.65 5.89 8.00
C ILE A 218 -5.17 7.01 7.09
N ILE A 219 -4.03 6.77 6.44
CA ILE A 219 -3.50 7.61 5.38
C ILE A 219 -3.91 6.96 4.06
N TYR A 220 -4.75 7.63 3.29
CA TYR A 220 -5.34 7.06 2.07
C TYR A 220 -5.14 7.99 0.89
N HIS A 221 -5.01 7.42 -0.30
CA HIS A 221 -5.02 8.20 -1.53
C HIS A 221 -6.45 8.35 -2.05
N GLY A 222 -6.68 9.43 -2.77
CA GLY A 222 -7.91 9.67 -3.52
C GLY A 222 -7.59 10.26 -4.88
N THR A 223 -8.33 9.80 -5.89
CA THR A 223 -8.18 10.25 -7.26
C THR A 223 -9.34 11.15 -7.67
N ARG A 224 -9.00 12.10 -8.55
CA ARG A 224 -9.97 12.83 -9.36
C ARG A 224 -9.55 12.74 -10.81
N ASN A 225 -10.46 12.25 -11.65
CA ASN A 225 -10.25 12.25 -13.10
C ASN A 225 -10.28 13.69 -13.63
N THR A 226 -9.28 13.99 -14.45
CA THR A 226 -9.15 15.24 -15.19
C THR A 226 -9.05 14.94 -16.68
N ALA A 227 -9.07 15.97 -17.53
CA ALA A 227 -8.92 15.79 -18.97
C ALA A 227 -7.58 15.12 -19.37
N SER A 228 -6.56 15.20 -18.51
CA SER A 228 -5.21 14.66 -18.76
C SER A 228 -4.89 13.44 -17.88
N GLY A 229 -5.91 12.78 -17.33
CA GLY A 229 -5.75 11.58 -16.49
C GLY A 229 -6.06 11.80 -15.01
N SER A 230 -5.67 10.83 -14.19
CA SER A 230 -5.98 10.76 -12.76
C SER A 230 -5.04 11.64 -11.94
N LEU A 231 -5.60 12.47 -11.06
CA LEU A 231 -4.84 13.27 -10.12
C LEU A 231 -4.94 12.68 -8.72
N TYR A 232 -3.85 12.06 -8.27
CA TYR A 232 -3.72 11.45 -6.94
C TYR A 232 -3.39 12.49 -5.88
N ARG A 233 -4.07 12.41 -4.73
CA ARG A 233 -3.77 13.19 -3.52
C ARG A 233 -3.95 12.33 -2.29
N VAL A 234 -3.45 12.79 -1.16
CA VAL A 234 -3.50 12.07 0.12
C VAL A 234 -4.46 12.76 1.08
N GLY A 235 -5.27 11.97 1.77
CA GLY A 235 -6.13 12.40 2.86
C GLY A 235 -5.90 11.56 4.11
N LEU A 236 -6.54 12.00 5.19
CA LEU A 236 -6.47 11.35 6.50
C LEU A 236 -7.87 10.99 6.97
N ALA A 237 -8.01 9.79 7.54
CA ALA A 237 -9.17 9.38 8.30
C ALA A 237 -8.73 8.78 9.63
N LEU A 238 -9.60 8.82 10.63
CA LEU A 238 -9.41 8.23 11.95
C LEU A 238 -10.56 7.26 12.18
N LEU A 239 -10.22 6.00 12.45
CA LEU A 239 -11.20 4.97 12.77
C LEU A 239 -11.16 4.64 14.26
N ASP A 240 -12.28 4.23 14.82
CA ASP A 240 -12.34 3.68 16.17
C ASP A 240 -11.48 2.41 16.29
N LEU A 241 -10.82 2.23 17.43
CA LEU A 241 -9.88 1.13 17.65
C LEU A 241 -10.54 -0.25 17.58
N GLU A 242 -11.82 -0.34 17.97
CA GLU A 242 -12.54 -1.59 18.10
C GLU A 242 -13.62 -1.79 17.03
N SER A 243 -14.45 -0.79 16.77
CA SER A 243 -15.55 -0.88 15.80
C SER A 243 -15.07 -0.67 14.36
N LEU A 244 -13.92 -0.02 14.18
CA LEU A 244 -13.42 0.51 12.91
C LEU A 244 -14.44 1.43 12.20
N GLU A 245 -15.31 2.09 12.96
CA GLU A 245 -16.15 3.16 12.42
C GLU A 245 -15.31 4.42 12.20
N VAL A 246 -15.63 5.18 11.15
CA VAL A 246 -14.93 6.44 10.86
C VAL A 246 -15.32 7.49 11.89
N ILE A 247 -14.41 7.82 12.81
CA ILE A 247 -14.59 8.88 13.81
C ILE A 247 -14.43 10.25 13.13
N ARG A 248 -13.38 10.40 12.31
CA ARG A 248 -13.08 11.64 11.59
C ARG A 248 -12.51 11.34 10.21
N ARG A 249 -12.76 12.23 9.26
CA ARG A 249 -12.13 12.20 7.94
C ARG A 249 -11.93 13.62 7.43
N GLY A 250 -10.71 13.97 7.05
CA GLY A 250 -10.36 15.30 6.55
C GLY A 250 -11.18 15.63 5.29
N ARG A 251 -11.76 16.85 5.23
CA ARG A 251 -12.52 17.29 4.05
C ARG A 251 -11.60 17.54 2.87
N ASP A 252 -10.49 18.23 3.12
CA ASP A 252 -9.46 18.51 2.14
C ASP A 252 -8.35 17.47 2.17
N TRP A 253 -7.59 17.40 1.08
CA TRP A 253 -6.35 16.64 1.01
C TRP A 253 -5.24 17.37 1.78
N VAL A 254 -4.26 16.61 2.23
CA VAL A 254 -3.12 17.10 3.02
C VAL A 254 -1.78 16.99 2.29
N PHE A 255 -1.75 16.23 1.19
CA PHE A 255 -0.59 16.10 0.31
C PHE A 255 -1.05 15.86 -1.13
N GLY A 256 -0.28 16.33 -2.10
CA GLY A 256 -0.58 16.17 -3.53
C GLY A 256 0.57 16.70 -4.39
N PRO A 257 0.62 16.38 -5.69
CA PRO A 257 1.79 16.59 -6.53
C PRO A 257 2.12 18.08 -6.71
N LYS A 258 3.36 18.44 -6.39
CA LYS A 258 3.91 19.79 -6.38
C LYS A 258 5.30 19.84 -7.03
N GLU A 259 6.17 18.91 -6.71
CA GLU A 259 7.53 18.90 -7.23
C GLU A 259 7.61 18.20 -8.59
N SER A 260 8.69 18.43 -9.35
CA SER A 260 8.87 17.84 -10.68
C SER A 260 8.84 16.32 -10.66
N TYR A 261 9.49 15.70 -9.67
CA TYR A 261 9.51 14.25 -9.46
C TYR A 261 8.15 13.64 -9.08
N GLU A 262 7.14 14.47 -8.76
CA GLU A 262 5.77 14.01 -8.46
C GLU A 262 4.83 14.23 -9.66
N ARG A 263 5.25 15.04 -10.64
CA ARG A 263 4.45 15.41 -11.82
C ARG A 263 4.94 14.75 -13.11
N VAL A 264 6.14 14.18 -13.09
CA VAL A 264 6.81 13.57 -14.24
C VAL A 264 7.36 12.21 -13.81
N GLY A 265 6.89 11.15 -14.48
CA GLY A 265 7.26 9.77 -14.20
C GLY A 265 6.07 8.83 -14.39
N ASP A 266 6.29 7.55 -14.12
CA ASP A 266 5.25 6.52 -14.17
C ASP A 266 4.31 6.60 -12.96
N VAL A 267 3.05 6.21 -13.15
CA VAL A 267 2.01 6.17 -12.12
C VAL A 267 1.12 4.94 -12.34
N ASP A 268 0.59 4.38 -11.24
CA ASP A 268 -0.30 3.20 -11.23
C ASP A 268 -1.54 3.39 -10.31
#